data_AF-A0A2N3J9Z6-F1
#
_entry.id   AF-A0A2N3J9Z6-F1
#
_cell.length_a   1.000
_cell.length_b   1.000
_cell.length_c   1.000
_cell.angle_alpha   90.00
_cell.angle_beta   90.00
_cell.angle_gamma   90.00
#
_symmetry.space_group_name_H-M   'P 1'
#
loop_
_entity.id
_entity.type
_entity.pdbx_description
1 polymer ?
#
loop_
_entity_poly.entity_id
_entity_poly.type
_entity_poly.pdbx_seq_one_letter_code
_entity_poly.pdbx_strand_id
1 'polypeptide(L)'
;MNLSKFPVYMQAAILALILAVVGYLVAQALHFSLKAEVIFAAGLAIGGFVVPLFLKRTQADAAESITSQETCTLYVGNLPYRANEIAVRELFAEQGQVISVRLMKDKATGKRRGFGFVEMPAADAARAIAALNDKEYQQRTLKVREANDKRDKEEREGSEAEI
;
A
#
# COMPACT_ATOMS: atom_id res chain seq x y z
N MET A 1 -28.98 -38.51 32.87
CA MET A 1 -28.15 -39.70 32.54
C MET A 1 -26.78 -39.24 32.08
N ASN A 2 -25.70 -39.81 32.63
CA ASN A 2 -24.31 -39.43 32.32
C ASN A 2 -23.96 -39.73 30.85
N LEU A 3 -23.74 -38.68 30.06
CA LEU A 3 -23.57 -38.73 28.60
C LEU A 3 -22.15 -39.12 28.14
N SER A 4 -21.25 -39.49 29.07
CA SER A 4 -19.82 -39.77 28.83
C SER A 4 -19.48 -41.25 28.58
N LYS A 5 -20.45 -42.16 28.66
CA LYS A 5 -20.24 -43.62 28.45
C LYS A 5 -20.48 -44.09 27.01
N PHE A 6 -20.89 -43.21 26.11
CA PHE A 6 -21.19 -43.56 24.71
C PHE A 6 -20.00 -43.23 23.79
N PRO A 7 -19.80 -43.99 22.70
CA PRO A 7 -18.75 -43.72 21.73
C PRO A 7 -18.86 -42.30 21.17
N VAL A 8 -17.71 -41.66 20.92
CA VAL A 8 -17.58 -40.23 20.58
C VAL A 8 -18.50 -39.79 19.43
N TYR A 9 -18.74 -40.67 18.45
CA TYR A 9 -19.66 -40.43 17.34
C TYR A 9 -21.13 -40.26 17.77
N MET A 10 -21.56 -41.00 18.80
CA MET A 10 -22.91 -40.88 19.36
C MET A 10 -23.07 -39.57 20.15
N GLN A 11 -22.02 -39.13 20.86
CA GLN A 11 -22.01 -37.84 21.55
C GLN A 11 -22.06 -36.68 20.55
N ALA A 12 -21.29 -36.76 19.46
CA ALA A 12 -21.30 -35.77 18.39
C ALA A 12 -22.68 -35.69 17.69
N ALA A 13 -23.33 -36.83 17.46
CA ALA A 13 -24.67 -36.88 16.87
C ALA A 13 -25.74 -36.24 17.78
N ILE A 14 -25.67 -36.48 19.09
CA ILE A 14 -26.60 -35.86 20.06
C ILE A 14 -26.36 -34.36 20.15
N LEU A 15 -25.11 -33.91 20.18
CA LEU A 15 -24.76 -32.49 20.25
C LEU A 15 -25.20 -31.76 18.97
N ALA A 16 -24.97 -32.35 17.79
CA ALA A 16 -25.45 -31.82 16.51
C ALA A 16 -26.98 -31.69 16.47
N LEU A 17 -27.70 -32.69 16.99
CA LEU A 17 -29.16 -32.66 17.06
C LEU A 17 -29.68 -31.58 18.01
N ILE A 18 -29.05 -31.41 19.18
CA ILE A 18 -29.37 -30.34 20.12
C ILE A 18 -29.13 -28.97 19.47
N LEU A 19 -27.99 -28.78 18.80
CA LEU A 19 -27.64 -27.53 18.14
C LEU A 19 -28.60 -27.19 16.99
N ALA A 20 -29.02 -28.19 16.21
CA ALA A 20 -30.01 -28.03 15.16
C ALA A 20 -31.40 -27.64 15.73
N VAL A 21 -31.84 -28.28 16.81
CA VAL A 21 -33.13 -27.97 17.46
C VAL A 21 -33.10 -26.59 18.11
N VAL A 22 -32.01 -26.23 18.79
CA VAL A 22 -31.83 -24.89 19.35
C VAL A 22 -31.77 -23.85 18.24
N GLY A 23 -31.05 -24.11 17.15
CA GLY A 23 -31.01 -23.23 15.98
C GLY A 23 -32.39 -23.05 15.34
N TYR A 24 -33.18 -24.11 15.22
CA TYR A 24 -34.54 -24.05 14.70
C TYR A 24 -35.49 -23.29 15.65
N LEU A 25 -35.40 -23.51 16.96
CA LEU A 25 -36.19 -22.78 17.96
C LEU A 25 -35.79 -21.31 18.05
N VAL A 26 -34.50 -21.00 17.92
CA VAL A 26 -33.98 -19.64 17.82
C VAL A 26 -34.47 -18.98 16.55
N ALA A 27 -34.43 -19.65 15.39
CA ALA A 27 -34.99 -19.16 14.14
C ALA A 27 -36.52 -18.95 14.21
N GLN A 28 -37.24 -19.84 14.91
CA GLN A 28 -38.68 -19.74 15.12
C GLN A 28 -39.04 -18.61 16.12
N ALA A 29 -38.22 -18.40 17.15
CA ALA A 29 -38.35 -17.29 18.09
C ALA A 29 -37.92 -15.95 17.46
N LEU A 30 -37.01 -15.99 16.49
CA LEU A 30 -36.59 -14.88 15.63
C LEU A 30 -37.47 -14.72 14.39
N HIS A 31 -38.69 -15.26 14.39
CA HIS A 31 -39.79 -14.70 13.59
C HIS A 31 -40.21 -13.33 14.15
N PHE A 32 -39.20 -12.50 14.42
CA PHE A 32 -39.27 -11.06 14.55
C PHE A 32 -39.91 -10.58 13.26
N SER A 33 -41.12 -10.04 13.38
CA SER A 33 -41.86 -9.43 12.28
C SER A 33 -41.13 -8.16 11.83
N LEU A 34 -39.98 -8.32 11.20
CA LEU A 34 -39.21 -7.23 10.62
C LEU A 34 -39.89 -6.91 9.30
N LYS A 35 -40.89 -6.03 9.38
CA LYS A 35 -41.37 -5.28 8.22
C LYS A 35 -40.16 -4.73 7.47
N ALA A 36 -40.24 -4.69 6.13
CA ALA A 36 -39.15 -4.21 5.27
C ALA A 36 -38.54 -2.87 5.73
N GLU A 37 -39.32 -2.05 6.44
CA GLU A 37 -38.91 -0.83 7.12
C GLU A 37 -37.77 -1.03 8.15
N VAL A 38 -37.81 -2.08 8.98
CA VAL A 38 -36.76 -2.32 10.00
C VAL A 38 -35.47 -2.82 9.34
N ILE A 39 -35.60 -3.60 8.26
CA ILE A 39 -34.46 -4.07 7.45
C ILE A 39 -33.79 -2.89 6.74
N PHE A 40 -34.59 -1.96 6.19
CA PHE A 40 -34.07 -0.75 5.55
C PHE A 40 -33.45 0.21 6.56
N ALA A 41 -34.08 0.41 7.72
CA ALA A 41 -33.55 1.25 8.80
C ALA A 41 -32.24 0.69 9.37
N ALA A 42 -32.16 -0.62 9.60
CA ALA A 42 -30.92 -1.26 10.02
C ALA A 42 -29.84 -1.17 8.94
N GLY A 43 -30.19 -1.38 7.67
CA GLY A 43 -29.28 -1.23 6.53
C GLY A 43 -28.72 0.18 6.37
N LEU A 44 -29.55 1.22 6.57
CA LEU A 44 -29.13 2.62 6.50
C LEU A 44 -28.36 3.09 7.73
N ALA A 45 -28.70 2.59 8.93
CA ALA A 45 -27.93 2.89 10.14
C ALA A 45 -26.55 2.23 10.11
N ILE A 46 -26.48 0.95 9.72
CA ILE A 46 -25.21 0.23 9.55
C ILE A 46 -24.44 0.80 8.37
N GLY A 47 -25.11 1.07 7.24
CA GLY A 47 -24.52 1.72 6.08
C GLY A 47 -23.94 3.10 6.43
N GLY A 48 -24.74 3.99 7.00
CA GLY A 48 -24.33 5.36 7.33
C GLY A 48 -23.28 5.47 8.44
N PHE A 49 -23.13 4.46 9.30
CA PHE A 49 -22.15 4.48 10.38
C PHE A 49 -20.90 3.63 10.10
N VAL A 50 -21.08 2.42 9.55
CA VAL A 50 -19.98 1.48 9.28
C VAL A 50 -19.29 1.77 7.95
N VAL A 51 -20.00 2.21 6.91
CA VAL A 51 -19.39 2.53 5.60
C VAL A 51 -18.42 3.70 5.71
N PRO A 52 -18.71 4.83 6.37
CA PRO A 52 -17.69 5.87 6.54
C PRO A 52 -16.59 5.46 7.53
N LEU A 53 -16.84 4.54 8.47
CA LEU A 53 -15.80 4.01 9.36
C LEU A 53 -14.86 3.02 8.63
N PHE A 54 -15.36 2.30 7.62
CA PHE A 54 -14.61 1.33 6.83
C PHE A 54 -13.98 1.96 5.57
N LEU A 55 -14.61 2.94 4.93
CA LEU A 55 -13.99 3.73 3.86
C LEU A 55 -12.93 4.71 4.37
N LYS A 56 -12.96 5.12 5.65
CA LYS A 56 -11.81 5.86 6.24
C LYS A 56 -10.57 4.98 6.46
N ARG A 57 -10.70 3.65 6.41
CA ARG A 57 -9.58 2.72 6.60
C ARG A 57 -8.83 2.42 5.30
N THR A 58 -9.49 2.49 4.15
CA THR A 58 -8.84 2.25 2.85
C THR A 58 -7.96 3.40 2.34
N GLN A 59 -8.02 4.59 2.93
CA GLN A 59 -7.14 5.72 2.56
C GLN A 59 -6.06 6.06 3.62
N ALA A 60 -5.96 5.28 4.69
CA ALA A 60 -4.88 5.37 5.69
C ALA A 60 -3.92 4.16 5.62
N ASP A 61 -4.40 2.97 5.24
CA ASP A 61 -3.56 1.77 5.09
C ASP A 61 -2.63 1.79 3.84
N ALA A 62 -2.74 2.79 2.97
CA ALA A 62 -1.76 3.04 1.89
C ALA A 62 -0.69 4.08 2.25
N ALA A 63 -0.83 4.78 3.39
CA ALA A 63 0.11 5.81 3.82
C ALA A 63 0.86 5.46 5.13
N GLU A 64 0.36 4.54 5.95
CA GLU A 64 0.97 4.20 7.25
C GLU A 64 1.61 2.80 7.33
N SER A 65 2.10 2.27 6.19
CA SER A 65 3.03 1.12 6.20
C SER A 65 4.43 1.46 5.65
N ILE A 66 4.80 2.75 5.55
CA ILE A 66 6.14 3.21 5.12
C ILE A 66 6.92 3.84 6.28
N THR A 67 6.52 3.64 7.54
CA THR A 67 7.20 4.25 8.71
C THR A 67 8.24 3.34 9.38
N SER A 68 8.64 2.23 8.78
CA SER A 68 9.76 1.41 9.30
C SER A 68 10.58 0.66 8.25
N GLN A 69 10.42 0.97 6.96
CA GLN A 69 11.34 0.47 5.94
C GLN A 69 12.41 1.53 5.70
N GLU A 70 13.68 1.17 5.88
CA GLU A 70 14.80 2.00 5.49
C GLU A 70 14.63 2.36 4.01
N THR A 71 14.45 3.64 3.69
CA THR A 71 14.38 4.13 2.32
C THR A 71 15.76 4.63 1.90
N CYS A 72 16.10 4.36 0.65
CA CYS A 72 17.34 4.83 0.04
C CYS A 72 17.01 5.67 -1.19
N THR A 73 17.71 6.79 -1.30
CA THR A 73 17.65 7.62 -2.51
C THR A 73 18.71 7.15 -3.49
N LEU A 74 18.33 6.98 -4.75
CA LEU A 74 19.20 6.60 -5.85
C LEU A 74 19.45 7.81 -6.76
N TYR A 75 20.71 8.03 -7.11
CA TYR A 75 21.12 8.93 -8.17
C TYR A 75 21.08 8.21 -9.52
N VAL A 76 20.37 8.78 -10.48
CA VAL A 76 20.24 8.26 -11.85
C VAL A 76 20.82 9.28 -12.83
N GLY A 77 21.95 8.94 -13.44
CA GLY A 77 22.68 9.80 -14.37
C GLY A 77 22.66 9.28 -15.81
N ASN A 78 23.06 10.17 -16.73
CA ASN A 78 23.11 9.92 -18.18
C ASN A 78 21.75 9.58 -18.81
N LEU A 79 20.66 10.04 -18.19
CA LEU A 79 19.32 9.93 -18.73
C LEU A 79 19.21 10.73 -20.04
N PRO A 80 18.47 10.21 -21.04
CA PRO A 80 18.24 10.94 -22.28
C PRO A 80 17.44 12.22 -22.00
N TYR A 81 17.69 13.28 -22.76
CA TYR A 81 17.00 14.57 -22.58
C TYR A 81 15.48 14.49 -22.76
N ARG A 82 14.98 13.42 -23.39
CA ARG A 82 13.55 13.12 -23.54
C ARG A 82 12.96 12.27 -22.41
N ALA A 83 13.77 11.76 -21.47
CA ALA A 83 13.28 10.97 -20.34
C ALA A 83 12.39 11.81 -19.42
N ASN A 84 11.14 11.39 -19.27
CA ASN A 84 10.16 11.98 -18.36
C ASN A 84 10.20 11.26 -17.01
N GLU A 85 9.66 11.92 -15.99
CA GLU A 85 9.52 11.33 -14.65
C GLU A 85 8.74 10.02 -14.68
N ILE A 86 7.65 9.99 -15.47
CA ILE A 86 6.83 8.79 -15.70
C ILE A 86 7.67 7.64 -16.27
N ALA A 87 8.48 7.91 -17.30
CA ALA A 87 9.30 6.87 -17.94
C ALA A 87 10.39 6.33 -17.00
N VAL A 88 10.97 7.20 -16.16
CA VAL A 88 11.93 6.76 -15.14
C VAL A 88 11.21 5.95 -14.06
N ARG A 89 10.04 6.39 -13.61
CA ARG A 89 9.22 5.65 -12.64
C ARG A 89 8.88 4.25 -13.15
N GLU A 90 8.42 4.12 -14.39
CA GLU A 90 8.10 2.82 -15.00
C GLU A 90 9.32 1.91 -15.08
N LEU A 91 10.48 2.44 -15.49
CA LEU A 91 11.73 1.66 -15.55
C LEU A 91 12.16 1.12 -14.18
N PHE A 92 12.01 1.92 -13.12
CA PHE A 92 12.36 1.53 -11.76
C PHE A 92 11.26 0.67 -11.10
N ALA A 93 10.01 0.81 -11.54
CA ALA A 93 8.88 0.00 -11.07
C ALA A 93 9.02 -1.49 -11.45
N GLU A 94 9.77 -1.82 -12.50
CA GLU A 94 10.11 -3.21 -12.83
C GLU A 94 10.99 -3.88 -11.75
N GLN A 95 11.77 -3.07 -11.01
CA GLN A 95 12.73 -3.57 -10.03
C GLN A 95 12.19 -3.52 -8.59
N GLY A 96 11.25 -2.62 -8.30
CA GLY A 96 10.61 -2.52 -6.99
C GLY A 96 9.66 -1.33 -6.85
N GLN A 97 9.24 -1.04 -5.61
CA GLN A 97 8.29 0.04 -5.35
C GLN A 97 8.97 1.41 -5.42
N VAL A 98 8.46 2.30 -6.27
CA VAL A 98 8.94 3.69 -6.37
C VAL A 98 8.11 4.61 -5.50
N ILE A 99 8.77 5.28 -4.55
CA ILE A 99 8.15 6.24 -3.62
C ILE A 99 8.06 7.61 -4.28
N SER A 100 9.19 8.11 -4.79
CA SER A 100 9.29 9.45 -5.39
C SER A 100 10.32 9.48 -6.50
N VAL A 101 10.13 10.34 -7.50
CA VAL A 101 11.09 10.59 -8.58
C VAL A 101 11.23 12.10 -8.74
N ARG A 102 12.47 12.60 -8.76
CA ARG A 102 12.80 14.02 -8.95
C ARG A 102 13.81 14.17 -10.06
N LEU A 103 13.38 14.65 -11.23
CA LEU A 103 14.28 14.93 -12.36
C LEU A 103 14.78 16.36 -12.33
N MET A 104 16.11 16.55 -12.41
CA MET A 104 16.71 17.87 -12.34
C MET A 104 16.70 18.56 -13.71
N LYS A 105 16.13 19.76 -13.75
CA LYS A 105 16.12 20.64 -14.93
C LYS A 105 17.02 21.84 -14.67
N ASP A 106 17.63 22.35 -15.72
CA ASP A 106 18.38 23.60 -15.67
C ASP A 106 17.38 24.77 -15.54
N LYS A 107 17.53 25.61 -14.51
CA LYS A 107 16.66 26.76 -14.25
C LYS A 107 16.88 27.88 -15.29
N ALA A 108 18.06 27.98 -15.89
CA ALA A 108 18.38 29.04 -16.84
C ALA A 108 17.87 28.72 -18.26
N THR A 109 17.99 27.46 -18.68
CA THR A 109 17.64 27.04 -20.06
C THR A 109 16.37 26.20 -20.15
N GLY A 110 15.81 25.75 -19.03
CA GLY A 110 14.68 24.81 -18.98
C GLY A 110 15.00 23.41 -19.50
N LYS A 111 16.22 23.16 -20.01
CA LYS A 111 16.63 21.87 -20.54
C LYS A 111 16.90 20.88 -19.42
N ARG A 112 16.65 19.59 -19.68
CA ARG A 112 16.92 18.53 -18.70
C ARG A 112 18.43 18.36 -18.55
N ARG A 113 18.93 18.26 -17.33
CA ARG A 113 20.38 18.06 -17.08
C ARG A 113 20.83 16.61 -17.32
N GLY A 114 19.89 15.71 -17.64
CA GLY A 114 20.17 14.30 -17.90
C GLY A 114 20.47 13.50 -16.64
N PHE A 115 19.99 13.96 -15.48
CA PHE A 115 20.07 13.22 -14.23
C PHE A 115 18.86 13.51 -13.31
N GLY A 116 18.65 12.64 -12.34
CA GLY A 116 17.61 12.79 -11.32
C GLY A 116 17.86 11.89 -10.11
N PHE A 117 16.92 11.95 -9.18
CA PHE A 117 16.90 11.19 -7.96
C PHE A 117 15.62 10.35 -7.90
N VAL A 118 15.73 9.11 -7.41
CA VAL A 118 14.61 8.17 -7.25
C VAL A 118 14.65 7.64 -5.83
N GLU A 119 13.56 7.77 -5.09
CA GLU A 119 13.43 7.28 -3.73
C GLU A 119 12.68 5.95 -3.72
N MET A 120 13.30 4.93 -3.11
CA MET A 120 12.80 3.56 -3.06
C MET A 120 13.16 2.89 -1.72
N PRO A 121 12.49 1.81 -1.32
CA PRO A 121 12.92 0.98 -0.20
C PRO A 121 14.35 0.47 -0.41
N ALA A 122 15.19 0.44 0.64
CA ALA A 122 16.61 0.05 0.56
C ALA A 122 16.82 -1.33 -0.09
N ALA A 123 15.93 -2.28 0.21
CA ALA A 123 15.96 -3.62 -0.38
C ALA A 123 15.79 -3.60 -1.91
N ASP A 124 14.85 -2.78 -2.41
CA ASP A 124 14.60 -2.64 -3.84
C ASP A 124 15.63 -1.73 -4.51
N ALA A 125 16.15 -0.73 -3.78
CA ALA A 125 17.15 0.20 -4.26
C ALA A 125 18.47 -0.51 -4.63
N ALA A 126 18.93 -1.43 -3.78
CA ALA A 126 20.10 -2.27 -4.07
C ALA A 126 19.91 -3.14 -5.32
N ARG A 127 18.72 -3.72 -5.49
CA ARG A 127 18.36 -4.51 -6.68
C ARG A 127 18.32 -3.64 -7.94
N ALA A 128 17.72 -2.47 -7.86
CA ALA A 128 17.65 -1.52 -8.96
C ALA A 128 19.04 -1.04 -9.40
N ILE A 129 19.96 -0.76 -8.46
CA ILE A 129 21.35 -0.45 -8.79
C ILE A 129 21.98 -1.61 -9.56
N ALA A 130 21.89 -2.84 -9.05
CA ALA A 130 22.51 -4.00 -9.69
C ALA A 130 21.96 -4.30 -11.10
N ALA A 131 20.67 -4.06 -11.33
CA ALA A 131 20.00 -4.37 -12.59
C ALA A 131 20.05 -3.24 -13.63
N LEU A 132 20.01 -1.98 -13.18
CA LEU A 132 19.89 -0.81 -14.06
C LEU A 132 21.21 -0.03 -14.22
N ASN A 133 22.19 -0.22 -13.33
CA ASN A 133 23.50 0.39 -13.52
C ASN A 133 24.19 -0.21 -14.75
N ASP A 134 24.70 0.67 -15.61
CA ASP A 134 25.32 0.36 -16.90
C ASP A 134 24.38 -0.28 -17.94
N LYS A 135 23.05 -0.25 -17.70
CA LYS A 135 22.04 -0.66 -18.69
C LYS A 135 21.95 0.36 -19.83
N GLU A 136 21.88 -0.12 -21.06
CA GLU A 136 21.64 0.74 -22.21
C GLU A 136 20.16 1.12 -22.31
N TYR A 137 19.88 2.42 -22.32
CA TYR A 137 18.54 3.00 -22.44
C TYR A 137 18.56 4.14 -23.44
N GLN A 138 17.82 3.98 -24.55
CA GLN A 138 17.74 4.96 -25.64
C GLN A 138 19.14 5.41 -26.14
N GLN A 139 20.02 4.44 -26.43
CA GLN A 139 21.40 4.67 -26.89
C GLN A 139 22.32 5.38 -25.88
N ARG A 140 21.95 5.37 -24.60
CA ARG A 140 22.76 5.93 -23.51
C ARG A 140 22.87 4.93 -22.36
N THR A 141 24.06 4.78 -21.83
CA THR A 141 24.33 3.92 -20.67
C THR A 141 23.90 4.62 -19.38
N LEU A 142 22.88 4.10 -18.70
CA LEU A 142 22.43 4.66 -17.42
C LEU A 142 23.49 4.44 -16.35
N LYS A 143 23.68 5.43 -15.47
CA LYS A 143 24.51 5.29 -14.27
C LYS A 143 23.63 5.41 -13.05
N VAL A 144 23.48 4.33 -12.30
CA VAL A 144 22.65 4.29 -11.08
C VAL A 144 23.55 4.06 -9.88
N ARG A 145 23.44 4.92 -8.88
CA ARG A 145 24.25 4.86 -7.65
C ARG A 145 23.39 5.24 -6.45
N GLU A 146 23.79 4.81 -5.26
CA GLU A 146 23.22 5.34 -4.03
C GLU A 146 23.54 6.84 -3.91
N ALA A 147 22.52 7.65 -3.64
CA ALA A 147 22.65 9.09 -3.45
C ALA A 147 23.02 9.38 -2.00
N ASN A 148 24.14 10.08 -1.79
CA ASN A 148 24.48 10.60 -0.48
C ASN A 148 23.60 11.82 -0.18
N ASP A 149 22.61 11.65 0.72
CA ASP A 149 21.53 12.59 1.06
C ASP A 149 21.97 13.88 1.78
N LYS A 150 23.26 14.21 1.75
CA LYS A 150 23.80 15.40 2.43
C LYS A 150 23.31 16.75 1.87
N ARG A 151 22.60 16.78 0.74
CA ARG A 151 22.28 18.04 0.02
C ARG A 151 20.80 18.43 0.00
N ASP A 152 19.87 17.50 0.17
CA ASP A 152 18.43 17.83 0.15
C ASP A 152 17.91 18.32 1.51
N LYS A 153 18.67 18.12 2.59
CA LYS A 153 18.33 18.64 3.94
C LYS A 153 18.52 20.15 4.05
N GLU A 154 19.57 20.69 3.43
CA GLU A 154 19.90 22.14 3.47
C GLU A 154 18.93 22.99 2.63
N GLU A 155 18.34 22.45 1.56
CA GLU A 155 17.43 23.22 0.67
C GLU A 155 16.02 23.37 1.24
N ARG A 156 15.58 22.51 2.16
CA ARG A 156 14.27 22.59 2.85
C ARG A 156 14.28 23.49 4.09
N GLU A 157 15.40 23.57 4.80
CA GLU A 157 15.54 24.48 5.96
C GLU A 157 15.70 25.95 5.53
N GLY A 158 16.16 26.21 4.30
CA GLY A 158 16.33 27.58 3.78
C GLY A 158 15.04 28.28 3.30
N SER A 159 13.94 27.55 3.09
CA SER A 159 12.65 28.16 2.65
C SER A 159 11.72 28.55 3.80
N GLU A 160 12.02 28.13 5.03
CA GLU A 160 11.19 28.40 6.21
C GLU A 160 11.74 29.55 7.08
N ALA A 161 12.93 30.07 6.74
CA ALA A 161 13.59 31.19 7.43
C ALA A 161 13.32 32.56 6.78
N GLU A 162 12.49 32.63 5.74
CA GLU A 162 12.11 33.90 5.07
C GLU A 162 10.58 34.01 4.97
N ILE A 163 9.90 34.04 6.12
CA ILE A 163 8.52 34.57 6.27
C ILE A 163 8.48 35.44 7.52
#